data_AF-A0A1F6D7G8-F1
#
_entry.id   AF-A0A1F6D7G8-F1
#
_cell.length_a   1.000
_cell.length_b   1.000
_cell.length_c   1.000
_cell.angle_alpha   90.00
_cell.angle_beta   90.00
_cell.angle_gamma   90.00
#
_symmetry.space_group_name_H-M   'P 1'
#
loop_
_entity.id
_entity.type
_entity.pdbx_description
1 polymer ?
#
loop_
_entity_poly.entity_id
_entity_poly.type
_entity_poly.pdbx_seq_one_letter_code
_entity_poly.pdbx_strand_id
1 'polypeptide(L)'
;METYERLLSETDPSPGPKQTSPPAPLLKERGESLPLILSEGGKKVCSPFPLGEGRAGVATSWERQVGWSRGIGLLALCALHFALCASPASAVDTLRVTSPDPVLESWRWTAFDRGSGLAGPVRDIFEDRDGNIWFATDNGAQRYDGLRWTTYTTKDGLAHNQVRTVMQTRDGAIWFGTSDGGISRFDGKTWKTYTTADGLASNSMHWRGLLQARDGTLWAGCISPGGLSDTTGTRGGISRFDPSTQLRAGGKTWTTINVPGGPPRPNIDDIHEARDGSIWFTTMVFGGAVTATTSGHGVLRFQNGRWTRYTAADGLEGNTILELLESRDGSIWVASWDKGINRFDPSTGSGRGGRRWRTYTARDGLPEKVQFCSIWQAADGTLWAGGGSGRLCRLDPSAGSGRGGERWYAYAPEEVPQLSGYVLSQTTRNGMVWFCGWGEARASRFDPQGIWTV
;
A
#
# COMPACT_ATOMS: atom_id res chain seq x y z
N MET A 1 32.23 -20.55 69.92
CA MET A 1 32.73 -20.60 68.53
C MET A 1 31.93 -19.58 67.75
N GLU A 2 32.47 -18.37 67.76
CA GLU A 2 32.33 -17.24 66.81
C GLU A 2 30.93 -16.93 66.22
N THR A 3 30.16 -16.04 66.89
CA THR A 3 29.87 -14.60 66.57
C THR A 3 28.87 -14.41 65.41
N TYR A 4 27.59 -14.04 65.54
CA TYR A 4 26.76 -13.19 66.44
C TYR A 4 26.84 -11.66 66.21
N GLU A 5 25.74 -11.13 65.62
CA GLU A 5 25.03 -9.85 65.79
C GLU A 5 25.71 -8.44 65.83
N ARG A 6 24.92 -7.46 65.30
CA ARG A 6 24.64 -6.09 65.85
C ARG A 6 25.77 -5.04 65.79
N LEU A 7 25.58 -3.70 65.72
CA LEU A 7 24.54 -2.69 66.02
C LEU A 7 24.88 -1.37 65.28
N LEU A 8 23.86 -0.52 65.01
CA LEU A 8 23.75 0.96 65.14
C LEU A 8 24.75 1.89 64.40
N SER A 9 24.33 2.84 63.55
CA SER A 9 23.57 4.10 63.73
C SER A 9 24.36 5.29 64.28
N GLU A 10 24.13 6.46 63.65
CA GLU A 10 24.54 7.84 64.01
C GLU A 10 26.02 8.16 63.67
N THR A 11 26.40 9.25 63.00
CA THR A 11 25.99 10.66 63.08
C THR A 11 26.41 11.43 61.81
N ASP A 12 25.60 12.42 61.42
CA ASP A 12 25.94 13.56 60.54
C ASP A 12 27.06 14.43 61.18
N PRO A 13 27.90 15.13 60.40
CA PRO A 13 27.63 16.56 60.22
C PRO A 13 27.98 17.13 58.82
N SER A 14 27.14 18.08 58.38
CA SER A 14 27.43 19.09 57.35
C SER A 14 28.77 19.84 57.55
N PRO A 15 29.35 20.40 56.48
CA PRO A 15 29.20 21.85 56.28
C PRO A 15 28.94 22.26 54.81
N GLY A 16 28.10 23.29 54.61
CA GLY A 16 28.01 24.07 53.36
C GLY A 16 29.07 25.18 53.28
N PRO A 17 28.83 26.29 52.55
CA PRO A 17 28.68 26.38 51.09
C PRO A 17 29.65 27.42 50.47
N LYS A 18 29.87 27.40 49.14
CA LYS A 18 30.37 28.53 48.33
C LYS A 18 29.70 28.45 46.95
N GLN A 19 28.69 29.26 46.60
CA GLN A 19 28.77 30.62 46.01
C GLN A 19 29.93 30.75 45.01
N THR A 20 29.69 30.96 43.71
CA THR A 20 29.32 32.27 43.15
C THR A 20 28.37 32.22 41.94
N SER A 21 27.57 33.27 41.82
CA SER A 21 26.84 33.79 40.64
C SER A 21 26.93 35.34 40.72
N PRO A 22 26.38 36.19 39.83
CA PRO A 22 26.10 36.15 38.38
C PRO A 22 26.65 37.47 37.71
N PRO A 23 26.06 38.12 36.66
CA PRO A 23 24.67 38.64 36.61
C PRO A 23 23.91 38.52 35.26
N ALA A 24 22.58 38.50 35.37
CA ALA A 24 21.61 38.90 34.34
C ALA A 24 21.41 40.44 34.35
N PRO A 25 20.75 41.05 33.34
CA PRO A 25 19.33 41.43 33.49
C PRO A 25 18.53 41.39 32.13
N LEU A 26 17.22 41.58 31.97
CA LEU A 26 16.03 41.81 32.81
C LEU A 26 14.75 41.59 31.95
N LEU A 27 13.66 41.28 32.65
CA LEU A 27 12.25 41.09 32.26
C LEU A 27 11.57 42.21 31.46
N LYS A 28 10.50 41.89 30.69
CA LYS A 28 9.10 42.20 31.11
C LYS A 28 7.99 41.63 30.21
N GLU A 29 6.89 41.37 30.91
CA GLU A 29 5.58 40.81 30.56
C GLU A 29 4.78 41.55 29.46
N ARG A 30 3.85 40.81 28.83
CA ARG A 30 2.40 41.07 28.59
C ARG A 30 1.95 40.04 27.54
N GLY A 31 0.87 39.27 27.67
CA GLY A 31 -0.46 39.62 28.16
C GLY A 31 -1.25 40.27 27.03
N GLU A 32 -1.90 39.48 26.16
CA GLU A 32 -3.18 39.79 25.50
C GLU A 32 -3.56 38.75 24.42
N SER A 33 -4.85 38.47 24.37
CA SER A 33 -5.58 37.58 23.47
C SER A 33 -6.20 38.33 22.29
N LEU A 34 -6.55 37.59 21.22
CA LEU A 34 -7.47 37.85 20.07
C LEU A 34 -6.80 38.26 18.74
N PRO A 35 -7.46 38.10 17.55
CA PRO A 35 -8.61 37.26 17.17
C PRO A 35 -8.45 36.45 15.84
N LEU A 36 -9.46 35.63 15.55
CA LEU A 36 -9.83 35.15 14.21
C LEU A 36 -10.03 36.31 13.22
N ILE A 37 -9.51 36.16 11.98
CA ILE A 37 -10.02 36.85 10.79
C ILE A 37 -10.10 35.85 9.63
N LEU A 38 -11.33 35.65 9.15
CA LEU A 38 -11.66 35.10 7.84
C LEU A 38 -11.28 36.12 6.76
N SER A 39 -10.66 35.68 5.66
CA SER A 39 -10.84 36.37 4.38
C SER A 39 -10.78 35.41 3.19
N GLU A 40 -11.84 35.51 2.38
CA GLU A 40 -12.00 34.91 1.06
C GLU A 40 -11.09 35.57 0.02
N GLY A 41 -10.81 34.81 -1.05
CA GLY A 41 -10.75 35.32 -2.42
C GLY A 41 -9.50 36.10 -2.85
N GLY A 42 -8.83 35.62 -3.89
CA GLY A 42 -7.95 36.49 -4.68
C GLY A 42 -6.87 35.77 -5.48
N LYS A 43 -7.09 35.66 -6.79
CA LYS A 43 -6.12 35.24 -7.82
C LYS A 43 -4.74 35.89 -7.62
N LYS A 44 -3.66 35.11 -7.67
CA LYS A 44 -2.31 35.62 -7.90
C LYS A 44 -1.89 35.43 -9.35
N VAL A 45 -1.81 36.55 -10.05
CA VAL A 45 -0.99 36.78 -11.25
C VAL A 45 0.43 37.07 -10.75
N CYS A 46 1.45 36.41 -11.30
CA CYS A 46 2.84 36.74 -11.05
C CYS A 46 3.39 37.61 -12.19
N SER A 47 3.92 38.78 -11.82
CA SER A 47 4.71 39.70 -12.63
C SER A 47 6.22 39.34 -12.58
N PRO A 48 7.03 39.75 -13.58
CA PRO A 48 8.45 39.41 -13.70
C PRO A 48 9.39 40.50 -13.15
N PHE A 49 10.66 40.14 -12.92
CA PHE A 49 11.77 41.02 -12.52
C PHE A 49 13.07 40.56 -13.23
N PRO A 50 14.13 41.40 -13.37
CA PRO A 50 14.32 42.25 -14.55
C PRO A 50 15.65 42.00 -15.31
N LEU A 51 15.79 42.76 -16.40
CA LEU A 51 16.90 42.85 -17.36
C LEU A 51 18.23 43.35 -16.77
N GLY A 52 19.35 42.86 -17.36
CA GLY A 52 20.67 43.48 -17.31
C GLY A 52 21.30 43.46 -18.72
N GLU A 53 21.67 44.64 -19.21
CA GLU A 53 22.27 44.90 -20.52
C GLU A 53 23.78 44.60 -20.57
N GLY A 54 24.30 44.28 -21.76
CA GLY A 54 25.75 44.17 -21.98
C GLY A 54 26.21 43.82 -23.40
N ARG A 55 26.26 44.84 -24.28
CA ARG A 55 27.21 45.09 -25.40
C ARG A 55 27.41 44.09 -26.57
N ALA A 56 26.90 44.53 -27.72
CA ALA A 56 27.53 44.72 -29.05
C ALA A 56 28.72 43.83 -29.52
N GLY A 57 28.49 43.18 -30.67
CA GLY A 57 29.52 42.67 -31.58
C GLY A 57 28.95 42.58 -33.01
N VAL A 58 29.61 43.24 -33.95
CA VAL A 58 29.21 43.52 -35.33
C VAL A 58 29.43 42.30 -36.25
N ALA A 59 28.48 41.99 -37.13
CA ALA A 59 28.76 41.43 -38.46
C ALA A 59 27.60 41.69 -39.44
N THR A 60 27.98 42.25 -40.57
CA THR A 60 27.19 42.76 -41.69
C THR A 60 26.72 41.69 -42.68
N SER A 61 25.60 42.02 -43.35
CA SER A 61 25.12 41.63 -44.69
C SER A 61 24.86 40.14 -45.00
N TRP A 62 23.64 39.84 -45.46
CA TRP A 62 23.30 39.70 -46.89
C TRP A 62 21.78 39.67 -47.08
N GLU A 63 21.29 40.55 -47.96
CA GLU A 63 19.97 40.54 -48.62
C GLU A 63 19.77 39.23 -49.41
N ARG A 64 18.60 38.71 -49.83
CA ARG A 64 17.24 39.22 -50.07
C ARG A 64 16.33 38.03 -50.43
N GLN A 65 15.01 38.26 -50.37
CA GLN A 65 13.89 37.50 -50.99
C GLN A 65 13.58 36.15 -50.31
N VAL A 66 12.35 35.79 -49.91
CA VAL A 66 11.10 35.76 -50.70
C VAL A 66 9.88 35.77 -49.75
N GLY A 67 8.86 36.57 -50.08
CA GLY A 67 7.45 36.15 -50.09
C GLY A 67 6.70 35.97 -48.77
N TRP A 68 5.89 36.97 -48.43
CA TRP A 68 4.67 36.80 -47.65
C TRP A 68 3.72 35.82 -48.35
N SER A 69 3.52 34.61 -47.80
CA SER A 69 2.29 33.82 -48.01
C SER A 69 2.30 32.48 -47.24
N ARG A 70 2.54 32.44 -45.92
CA ARG A 70 2.27 31.25 -45.08
C ARG A 70 1.95 31.64 -43.62
N GLY A 71 0.84 32.35 -43.42
CA GLY A 71 0.35 32.72 -42.07
C GLY A 71 -1.04 32.20 -41.70
N ILE A 72 -1.84 31.74 -42.67
CA ILE A 72 -3.27 31.39 -42.44
C ILE A 72 -3.54 29.88 -42.61
N GLY A 73 -2.56 29.10 -43.08
CA GLY A 73 -2.73 27.66 -43.32
C GLY A 73 -2.57 26.74 -42.11
N LEU A 74 -1.92 27.17 -41.01
CA LEU A 74 -1.65 26.28 -39.86
C LEU A 74 -2.70 26.35 -38.74
N LEU A 75 -3.50 27.42 -38.64
CA LEU A 75 -4.57 27.51 -37.64
C LEU A 75 -5.87 26.85 -38.11
N ALA A 76 -6.10 26.74 -39.43
CA ALA A 76 -7.26 26.03 -39.98
C ALA A 76 -7.08 24.50 -40.02
N LEU A 77 -5.84 23.99 -40.07
CA LEU A 77 -5.55 22.54 -40.03
C LEU A 77 -5.60 21.97 -38.60
N CYS A 78 -5.32 22.76 -37.56
CA CYS A 78 -5.51 22.34 -36.17
C CYS A 78 -6.99 22.31 -35.76
N ALA A 79 -7.84 23.17 -36.33
CA ALA A 79 -9.28 23.17 -36.07
C ALA A 79 -10.03 22.06 -36.83
N LEU A 80 -9.56 21.64 -38.01
CA LEU A 80 -10.16 20.51 -38.74
C LEU A 80 -9.73 19.12 -38.20
N HIS A 81 -8.56 19.01 -37.55
CA HIS A 81 -8.15 17.77 -36.86
C HIS A 81 -8.91 17.55 -35.54
N PHE A 82 -9.44 18.62 -34.93
CA PHE A 82 -10.32 18.52 -33.77
C PHE A 82 -11.79 18.26 -34.12
N ALA A 83 -12.22 18.53 -35.36
CA ALA A 83 -13.61 18.33 -35.80
C ALA A 83 -13.86 17.00 -36.55
N LEU A 84 -12.80 16.25 -36.93
CA LEU A 84 -12.91 14.92 -37.58
C LEU A 84 -12.45 13.75 -36.69
N CYS A 85 -11.99 14.01 -35.46
CA CYS A 85 -11.74 12.99 -34.44
C CYS A 85 -12.93 12.78 -33.48
N ALA A 86 -14.07 13.43 -33.72
CA ALA A 86 -15.34 12.99 -33.18
C ALA A 86 -15.81 11.75 -33.97
N SER A 87 -15.06 10.65 -33.86
CA SER A 87 -15.66 9.34 -34.07
C SER A 87 -16.80 9.24 -33.06
N PRO A 88 -17.99 8.74 -33.43
CA PRO A 88 -18.98 8.41 -32.43
C PRO A 88 -18.24 7.49 -31.46
N ALA A 89 -18.23 7.85 -30.17
CA ALA A 89 -17.92 6.90 -29.14
C ALA A 89 -18.70 5.65 -29.53
N SER A 90 -17.98 4.60 -29.95
CA SER A 90 -18.57 3.29 -30.06
C SER A 90 -19.04 3.03 -28.64
N ALA A 91 -20.33 3.22 -28.41
CA ALA A 91 -21.01 2.77 -27.24
C ALA A 91 -20.77 1.26 -27.22
N VAL A 92 -19.67 0.85 -26.61
CA VAL A 92 -19.65 -0.44 -25.96
C VAL A 92 -20.72 -0.26 -24.90
N ASP A 93 -21.86 -0.91 -25.13
CA ASP A 93 -22.87 -1.14 -24.11
C ASP A 93 -22.13 -1.72 -22.89
N THR A 94 -21.71 -0.81 -22.02
CA THR A 94 -21.55 -1.15 -20.62
C THR A 94 -22.96 -1.50 -20.22
N LEU A 95 -23.21 -2.80 -20.04
CA LEU A 95 -24.44 -3.33 -19.47
C LEU A 95 -24.64 -2.58 -18.15
N ARG A 96 -25.35 -1.45 -18.20
CA ARG A 96 -25.84 -0.77 -17.01
C ARG A 96 -26.96 -1.67 -16.52
N VAL A 97 -26.72 -2.32 -15.38
CA VAL A 97 -27.77 -3.05 -14.69
C VAL A 97 -28.82 -2.00 -14.34
N THR A 98 -30.01 -2.11 -14.94
CA THR A 98 -31.12 -1.15 -14.76
C THR A 98 -31.90 -1.41 -13.47
N SER A 99 -31.51 -2.45 -12.72
CA SER A 99 -31.92 -2.78 -11.36
C SER A 99 -30.66 -2.94 -10.49
N PRO A 100 -30.70 -2.66 -9.18
CA PRO A 100 -29.56 -2.96 -8.32
C PRO A 100 -29.23 -4.46 -8.41
N ASP A 101 -27.95 -4.82 -8.43
CA ASP A 101 -27.53 -6.22 -8.47
C ASP A 101 -28.05 -6.91 -7.19
N PRO A 102 -28.87 -7.98 -7.28
CA PRO A 102 -29.43 -8.66 -6.11
C PRO A 102 -28.35 -9.13 -5.12
N VAL A 103 -27.13 -9.37 -5.61
CA VAL A 103 -25.98 -9.65 -4.76
C VAL A 103 -25.68 -8.46 -3.87
N LEU A 104 -25.55 -7.24 -4.41
CA LEU A 104 -25.28 -6.04 -3.59
C LEU A 104 -26.43 -5.69 -2.64
N GLU A 105 -27.69 -5.90 -3.05
CA GLU A 105 -28.85 -5.61 -2.17
C GLU A 105 -28.89 -6.49 -0.93
N SER A 106 -28.34 -7.71 -1.01
CA SER A 106 -28.25 -8.61 0.14
C SER A 106 -27.20 -8.18 1.17
N TRP A 107 -26.33 -7.20 0.83
CA TRP A 107 -25.18 -6.86 1.65
C TRP A 107 -25.57 -6.01 2.86
N ARG A 108 -25.34 -6.58 4.05
CA ARG A 108 -25.50 -5.87 5.31
C ARG A 108 -24.16 -5.26 5.74
N TRP A 109 -24.11 -3.94 5.71
CA TRP A 109 -22.92 -3.17 6.04
C TRP A 109 -22.87 -2.78 7.51
N THR A 110 -21.69 -2.92 8.13
CA THR A 110 -21.36 -2.23 9.37
C THR A 110 -20.19 -1.29 9.12
N ALA A 111 -20.38 0.00 9.40
CA ALA A 111 -19.33 1.01 9.26
C ALA A 111 -18.67 1.30 10.61
N PHE A 112 -17.35 1.49 10.57
CA PHE A 112 -16.52 1.88 11.68
C PHE A 112 -15.80 3.17 11.31
N ASP A 113 -15.90 4.15 12.18
CA ASP A 113 -15.27 5.46 12.05
C ASP A 113 -14.73 5.96 13.40
N ARG A 114 -14.27 7.21 13.42
CA ARG A 114 -13.80 7.85 14.66
C ARG A 114 -14.85 7.87 15.77
N GLY A 115 -16.14 7.99 15.44
CA GLY A 115 -17.24 7.96 16.41
C GLY A 115 -17.41 6.57 17.03
N SER A 116 -17.14 5.51 16.28
CA SER A 116 -17.14 4.13 16.78
C SER A 116 -15.88 3.72 17.56
N GLY A 117 -14.79 4.50 17.49
CA GLY A 117 -13.51 4.23 18.18
C GLY A 117 -12.29 4.02 17.29
N LEU A 118 -12.41 4.15 15.96
CA LEU A 118 -11.30 4.00 15.02
C LEU A 118 -10.32 5.19 15.12
N ALA A 119 -9.03 4.92 15.31
CA ALA A 119 -8.01 5.93 15.60
C ALA A 119 -7.61 6.75 14.35
N GLY A 120 -7.76 6.21 13.15
CA GLY A 120 -7.31 6.88 11.94
C GLY A 120 -7.53 6.07 10.67
N PRO A 121 -6.99 6.56 9.53
CA PRO A 121 -7.00 5.83 8.28
C PRO A 121 -6.40 4.45 8.43
N VAL A 122 -7.09 3.43 7.90
CA VAL A 122 -6.70 2.03 7.99
C VAL A 122 -5.88 1.64 6.77
N ARG A 123 -4.78 0.92 6.99
CA ARG A 123 -3.84 0.45 5.96
C ARG A 123 -3.87 -1.05 5.74
N ASP A 124 -4.23 -1.79 6.79
CA ASP A 124 -4.34 -3.25 6.76
C ASP A 124 -5.28 -3.71 7.87
N ILE A 125 -5.91 -4.86 7.67
CA ILE A 125 -6.83 -5.49 8.60
C ILE A 125 -6.45 -6.95 8.74
N PHE A 126 -6.36 -7.44 9.97
CA PHE A 126 -5.97 -8.81 10.24
C PHE A 126 -6.82 -9.40 11.38
N GLU A 127 -7.28 -10.64 11.23
CA GLU A 127 -7.99 -11.36 12.30
C GLU A 127 -7.03 -12.33 13.00
N ASP A 128 -6.83 -12.13 14.31
CA ASP A 128 -6.02 -13.04 15.12
C ASP A 128 -6.77 -14.32 15.52
N ARG A 129 -6.04 -15.36 15.94
CA ARG A 129 -6.59 -16.67 16.30
C ARG A 129 -7.71 -16.65 17.33
N ASP A 130 -7.74 -15.64 18.19
CA ASP A 130 -8.75 -15.45 19.24
C ASP A 130 -10.01 -14.72 18.74
N GLY A 131 -10.03 -14.31 17.46
CA GLY A 131 -11.16 -13.64 16.82
C GLY A 131 -11.11 -12.13 16.93
N ASN A 132 -10.03 -11.55 17.47
CA ASN A 132 -9.90 -10.10 17.50
C ASN A 132 -9.51 -9.57 16.12
N ILE A 133 -10.03 -8.40 15.79
CA ILE A 133 -9.69 -7.69 14.55
C ILE A 133 -8.63 -6.64 14.87
N TRP A 134 -7.49 -6.77 14.22
CA TRP A 134 -6.40 -5.82 14.25
C TRP A 134 -6.46 -4.89 13.06
N PHE A 135 -6.31 -3.60 13.32
CA PHE A 135 -6.26 -2.55 12.32
C PHE A 135 -4.88 -1.89 12.38
N ALA A 136 -4.13 -1.97 11.27
CA ALA A 136 -3.00 -1.09 11.05
C ALA A 136 -3.54 0.29 10.69
N THR A 137 -3.26 1.30 11.49
CA THR A 137 -3.72 2.67 11.21
C THR A 137 -2.56 3.65 11.13
N ASP A 138 -2.79 4.82 10.53
CA ASP A 138 -1.81 5.91 10.52
C ASP A 138 -1.56 6.51 11.94
N ASN A 139 -2.35 6.11 12.95
CA ASN A 139 -2.31 6.63 14.33
C ASN A 139 -2.09 5.53 15.41
N GLY A 140 -1.61 4.35 15.01
CA GLY A 140 -1.29 3.25 15.91
C GLY A 140 -1.87 1.91 15.43
N ALA A 141 -1.51 0.83 16.13
CA ALA A 141 -2.17 -0.45 15.96
C ALA A 141 -3.41 -0.51 16.86
N GLN A 142 -4.57 -0.84 16.30
CA GLN A 142 -5.78 -1.02 17.09
C GLN A 142 -6.24 -2.45 17.09
N ARG A 143 -6.65 -2.96 18.25
CA ARG A 143 -7.32 -4.24 18.42
C ARG A 143 -8.78 -4.01 18.79
N TYR A 144 -9.68 -4.70 18.12
CA TYR A 144 -11.11 -4.74 18.42
C TYR A 144 -11.51 -6.18 18.76
N ASP A 145 -12.03 -6.38 19.97
CA ASP A 145 -12.46 -7.70 20.47
C ASP A 145 -13.95 -8.00 20.21
N GLY A 146 -14.62 -7.15 19.41
CA GLY A 146 -16.07 -7.18 19.19
C GLY A 146 -16.86 -6.25 20.13
N LEU A 147 -16.24 -5.75 21.20
CA LEU A 147 -16.88 -4.86 22.17
C LEU A 147 -16.05 -3.60 22.46
N ARG A 148 -14.72 -3.73 22.51
CA ARG A 148 -13.80 -2.69 22.98
C ARG A 148 -12.66 -2.50 22.01
N TRP A 149 -12.22 -1.26 21.94
CA TRP A 149 -11.02 -0.85 21.22
C TRP A 149 -9.85 -0.73 22.18
N THR A 150 -8.72 -1.34 21.80
CA THR A 150 -7.42 -1.12 22.44
C THR A 150 -6.48 -0.51 21.42
N THR A 151 -5.81 0.59 21.75
CA THR A 151 -4.87 1.27 20.84
C THR A 151 -3.45 1.17 21.40
N TYR A 152 -2.51 0.77 20.54
CA TYR A 152 -1.09 0.69 20.84
C TYR A 152 -0.32 1.68 19.99
N THR A 153 0.56 2.43 20.63
CA THR A 153 1.34 3.54 20.07
C THR A 153 2.81 3.40 20.43
N THR A 154 3.63 4.35 19.97
CA THR A 154 5.04 4.44 20.36
C THR A 154 5.25 4.58 21.87
N LYS A 155 4.23 5.07 22.62
CA LYS A 155 4.28 5.13 24.09
C LYS A 155 4.23 3.74 24.73
N ASP A 156 3.64 2.77 24.04
CA ASP A 156 3.46 1.41 24.51
C ASP A 156 4.63 0.50 24.09
N GLY A 157 5.42 0.91 23.10
CA GLY A 157 6.56 0.16 22.57
C GLY A 157 6.52 -0.11 21.06
N LEU A 158 5.47 0.33 20.36
CA LEU A 158 5.39 0.26 18.90
C LEU A 158 6.52 1.09 18.27
N ALA A 159 7.11 0.61 17.17
CA ALA A 159 8.25 1.28 16.54
C ALA A 159 7.88 2.64 15.94
N HIS A 160 6.67 2.76 15.39
CA HIS A 160 6.15 3.99 14.82
C HIS A 160 4.62 3.95 14.75
N ASN A 161 3.95 5.09 14.92
CA ASN A 161 2.48 5.14 14.96
C ASN A 161 1.83 4.90 13.59
N GLN A 162 2.52 5.16 12.49
CA GLN A 162 2.01 4.78 11.17
C GLN A 162 2.26 3.29 10.93
N VAL A 163 1.26 2.48 11.23
CA VAL A 163 1.29 1.02 11.01
C VAL A 163 0.79 0.74 9.59
N ARG A 164 1.51 -0.14 8.89
CA ARG A 164 1.27 -0.46 7.48
C ARG A 164 0.75 -1.86 7.28
N THR A 165 1.16 -2.81 8.11
CA THR A 165 0.69 -4.20 8.03
C THR A 165 0.69 -4.90 9.39
N VAL A 166 -0.20 -5.88 9.56
CA VAL A 166 -0.29 -6.72 10.77
C VAL A 166 -0.33 -8.20 10.39
N MET A 167 0.39 -9.04 11.14
CA MET A 167 0.36 -10.49 10.98
C MET A 167 0.54 -11.17 12.34
N GLN A 168 -0.11 -12.32 12.56
CA GLN A 168 0.16 -13.19 13.71
C GLN A 168 1.03 -14.39 13.34
N THR A 169 2.11 -14.62 14.09
CA THR A 169 2.96 -15.81 13.95
C THR A 169 2.41 -17.02 14.74
N ARG A 170 2.88 -18.23 14.42
CA ARG A 170 2.42 -19.51 15.03
C ARG A 170 2.61 -19.57 16.55
N ASP A 171 3.58 -18.85 17.08
CA ASP A 171 3.81 -18.68 18.53
C ASP A 171 2.80 -17.75 19.21
N GLY A 172 1.87 -17.16 18.46
CA GLY A 172 0.82 -16.26 18.95
C GLY A 172 1.19 -14.79 18.94
N ALA A 173 2.46 -14.45 18.70
CA ALA A 173 2.90 -13.06 18.67
C ALA A 173 2.34 -12.30 17.47
N ILE A 174 2.01 -11.03 17.68
CA ILE A 174 1.54 -10.12 16.65
C ILE A 174 2.72 -9.28 16.16
N TRP A 175 2.90 -9.21 14.86
CA TRP A 175 3.94 -8.46 14.19
C TRP A 175 3.32 -7.30 13.42
N PHE A 176 3.94 -6.14 13.54
CA PHE A 176 3.49 -4.87 12.97
C PHE A 176 4.60 -4.30 12.12
N GLY A 177 4.37 -4.19 10.81
CA GLY A 177 5.24 -3.42 9.93
C GLY A 177 4.86 -1.95 9.99
N THR A 178 5.81 -1.04 10.19
CA THR A 178 5.54 0.39 10.33
C THR A 178 6.19 1.22 9.22
N SER A 179 5.72 2.46 9.03
CA SER A 179 6.40 3.44 8.19
C SER A 179 7.68 3.89 8.89
N ASP A 180 8.83 3.67 8.27
CA ASP A 180 10.17 4.16 8.64
C ASP A 180 10.70 3.77 10.04
N GLY A 181 9.92 3.03 10.84
CA GLY A 181 10.28 2.55 12.18
C GLY A 181 10.77 1.10 12.25
N GLY A 182 10.54 0.31 11.21
CA GLY A 182 10.89 -1.11 11.14
C GLY A 182 9.70 -2.01 11.45
N ILE A 183 9.97 -3.10 12.18
CA ILE A 183 8.96 -4.10 12.53
C ILE A 183 8.90 -4.26 14.05
N SER A 184 7.71 -4.13 14.63
CA SER A 184 7.46 -4.44 16.03
C SER A 184 6.84 -5.81 16.21
N ARG A 185 7.32 -6.57 17.18
CA ARG A 185 6.72 -7.83 17.65
C ARG A 185 6.15 -7.62 19.04
N PHE A 186 4.91 -8.05 19.25
CA PHE A 186 4.22 -8.05 20.53
C PHE A 186 3.80 -9.46 20.92
N ASP A 187 4.21 -9.93 22.09
CA ASP A 187 3.85 -11.28 22.60
C ASP A 187 2.64 -11.28 23.55
N GLY A 188 1.92 -10.16 23.64
CA GLY A 188 0.84 -9.94 24.61
C GLY A 188 1.30 -9.25 25.89
N LYS A 189 2.61 -9.14 26.14
CA LYS A 189 3.18 -8.50 27.33
C LYS A 189 4.32 -7.53 27.01
N THR A 190 5.20 -7.91 26.10
CA THR A 190 6.43 -7.18 25.78
C THR A 190 6.51 -6.83 24.30
N TRP A 191 7.16 -5.70 24.03
CA TRP A 191 7.43 -5.20 22.69
C TRP A 191 8.90 -5.39 22.35
N LYS A 192 9.16 -5.82 21.11
CA LYS A 192 10.50 -5.88 20.54
C LYS A 192 10.47 -5.27 19.15
N THR A 193 11.41 -4.38 18.86
CA THR A 193 11.52 -3.71 17.57
C THR A 193 12.75 -4.20 16.81
N TYR A 194 12.59 -4.42 15.51
CA TYR A 194 13.62 -4.82 14.57
C TYR A 194 13.80 -3.73 13.50
N THR A 195 15.05 -3.40 13.20
CA THR A 195 15.43 -2.36 12.25
C THR A 195 16.53 -2.85 11.28
N THR A 196 17.03 -1.96 10.43
CA THR A 196 18.21 -2.20 9.59
C THR A 196 19.46 -2.55 10.42
N ALA A 197 19.54 -2.12 11.68
CA ALA A 197 20.60 -2.55 12.60
C ALA A 197 20.55 -4.06 12.87
N ASP A 198 19.34 -4.63 12.88
CA ASP A 198 19.09 -6.06 13.06
C ASP A 198 19.16 -6.87 11.76
N GLY A 199 19.42 -6.20 10.63
CA GLY A 199 19.63 -6.81 9.31
C GLY A 199 18.45 -6.71 8.34
N LEU A 200 17.40 -5.97 8.68
CA LEU A 200 16.33 -5.63 7.74
C LEU A 200 16.88 -4.83 6.55
N ALA A 201 16.29 -5.04 5.37
CA ALA A 201 16.66 -4.34 4.15
C ALA A 201 16.36 -2.83 4.23
N SER A 202 15.25 -2.47 4.86
CA SER A 202 14.79 -1.11 5.14
C SER A 202 13.88 -1.11 6.38
N ASN A 203 13.67 0.06 6.99
CA ASN A 203 12.75 0.25 8.11
C ASN A 203 11.32 0.60 7.66
N SER A 204 11.08 0.71 6.36
CA SER A 204 9.79 1.15 5.83
C SER A 204 9.06 -0.04 5.21
N MET A 205 8.01 -0.49 5.89
CA MET A 205 7.13 -1.54 5.38
C MET A 205 5.98 -0.91 4.60
N HIS A 206 5.39 -1.67 3.68
CA HIS A 206 4.12 -1.31 3.06
C HIS A 206 2.98 -2.21 3.57
N TRP A 207 1.78 -2.14 2.98
CA TRP A 207 0.71 -3.11 3.27
C TRP A 207 1.20 -4.54 3.03
N ARG A 208 0.62 -5.54 3.71
CA ARG A 208 0.91 -6.99 3.54
C ARG A 208 2.36 -7.44 3.35
N GLY A 209 3.32 -6.65 3.78
CA GLY A 209 4.75 -6.92 3.59
C GLY A 209 5.31 -7.95 4.58
N LEU A 210 4.48 -8.69 5.32
CA LEU A 210 4.92 -9.67 6.29
C LEU A 210 4.24 -11.01 6.03
N LEU A 211 5.03 -12.09 6.03
CA LEU A 211 4.54 -13.45 5.84
C LEU A 211 5.30 -14.42 6.73
N GLN A 212 4.59 -15.31 7.42
CA GLN A 212 5.16 -16.54 7.97
C GLN A 212 4.83 -17.73 7.07
N ALA A 213 5.84 -18.20 6.33
CA ALA A 213 5.73 -19.36 5.48
C ALA A 213 5.49 -20.65 6.29
N ARG A 214 4.98 -21.71 5.66
CA ARG A 214 4.65 -23.01 6.29
C ARG A 214 5.85 -23.69 6.95
N ASP A 215 7.03 -23.49 6.39
CA ASP A 215 8.30 -23.99 6.95
C ASP A 215 8.74 -23.25 8.24
N GLY A 216 8.02 -22.19 8.64
CA GLY A 216 8.33 -21.37 9.81
C GLY A 216 9.13 -20.10 9.49
N THR A 217 9.66 -19.99 8.27
CA THR A 217 10.42 -18.83 7.80
C THR A 217 9.55 -17.58 7.82
N LEU A 218 10.09 -16.50 8.38
CA LEU A 218 9.47 -15.18 8.32
C LEU A 218 10.08 -14.37 7.17
N TRP A 219 9.23 -13.78 6.34
CA TRP A 219 9.59 -12.91 5.24
C TRP A 219 9.08 -11.50 5.51
N ALA A 220 9.92 -10.51 5.19
CA ALA A 220 9.57 -9.10 5.22
C ALA A 220 9.89 -8.43 3.88
N GLY A 221 8.90 -7.74 3.34
CA GLY A 221 8.97 -6.92 2.15
C GLY A 221 9.08 -5.46 2.55
N CYS A 222 10.16 -4.82 2.12
CA CYS A 222 10.47 -3.45 2.48
C CYS A 222 10.41 -2.55 1.25
N ILE A 223 10.09 -1.28 1.49
CA ILE A 223 10.12 -0.22 0.50
C ILE A 223 11.19 0.81 0.83
N SER A 224 11.51 1.67 -0.12
CA SER A 224 12.42 2.79 0.12
C SER A 224 11.94 3.70 1.26
N PRO A 225 12.87 4.26 2.07
CA PRO A 225 12.55 5.29 3.07
C PRO A 225 11.86 6.50 2.43
N GLY A 226 10.88 7.11 3.12
CA GLY A 226 10.08 8.20 2.54
C GLY A 226 8.87 7.73 1.71
N GLY A 227 8.66 6.42 1.61
CA GLY A 227 7.44 5.81 1.06
C GLY A 227 7.16 6.20 -0.38
N LEU A 228 5.90 6.55 -0.68
CA LEU A 228 5.40 6.91 -2.02
C LEU A 228 6.08 8.15 -2.63
N SER A 229 6.81 8.93 -1.81
CA SER A 229 7.41 10.20 -2.20
C SER A 229 8.86 10.07 -2.67
N ASP A 230 9.50 8.92 -2.42
CA ASP A 230 10.89 8.72 -2.79
C ASP A 230 11.03 8.22 -4.23
N THR A 231 11.45 9.13 -5.12
CA THR A 231 11.77 8.84 -6.52
C THR A 231 13.22 8.38 -6.71
N THR A 232 14.02 8.26 -5.63
CA THR A 232 15.47 8.03 -5.74
C THR A 232 15.86 6.58 -6.03
N GLY A 233 14.89 5.65 -5.99
CA GLY A 233 15.04 4.28 -6.45
C GLY A 233 15.97 3.41 -5.60
N THR A 234 15.54 2.18 -5.29
CA THR A 234 16.39 1.04 -4.84
C THR A 234 16.89 1.03 -3.38
N ARG A 235 16.06 1.43 -2.41
CA ARG A 235 16.37 1.19 -0.97
C ARG A 235 15.39 0.26 -0.25
N GLY A 236 14.43 -0.34 -0.96
CA GLY A 236 13.59 -1.40 -0.41
C GLY A 236 14.32 -2.72 -0.22
N GLY A 237 13.59 -3.83 -0.35
CA GLY A 237 14.16 -5.16 -0.48
C GLY A 237 13.35 -6.25 0.20
N ILE A 238 13.86 -7.47 0.11
CA ILE A 238 13.31 -8.64 0.79
C ILE A 238 14.22 -8.99 1.95
N SER A 239 13.66 -9.25 3.12
CA SER A 239 14.39 -9.75 4.28
C SER A 239 13.80 -11.07 4.75
N ARG A 240 14.66 -11.96 5.23
CA ARG A 240 14.26 -13.22 5.85
C ARG A 240 14.70 -13.23 7.30
N PHE A 241 13.82 -13.62 8.21
CA PHE A 241 14.15 -13.77 9.62
C PHE A 241 14.45 -15.22 9.96
N ASP A 242 15.54 -15.38 10.72
CA ASP A 242 16.00 -16.65 11.23
C ASP A 242 16.06 -16.56 12.76
N PRO A 243 15.12 -17.18 13.49
CA PRO A 243 15.12 -17.12 14.95
C PRO A 243 16.36 -17.78 15.57
N SER A 244 17.01 -18.72 14.87
CA SER A 244 18.17 -19.44 15.39
C SER A 244 19.39 -18.53 15.56
N THR A 245 19.47 -17.41 14.82
CA THR A 245 20.59 -16.48 14.91
C THR A 245 20.53 -15.60 16.17
N GLN A 246 19.38 -15.53 16.88
CA GLN A 246 19.27 -14.83 18.16
C GLN A 246 20.17 -15.42 19.25
N LEU A 247 20.54 -16.70 19.12
CA LEU A 247 21.39 -17.41 20.07
C LEU A 247 22.89 -17.13 19.86
N ARG A 248 23.25 -16.44 18.77
CA ARG A 248 24.64 -16.10 18.45
C ARG A 248 24.91 -14.67 18.91
N ALA A 249 25.94 -14.48 19.74
CA ALA A 249 26.36 -13.14 20.16
C ALA A 249 26.68 -12.27 18.93
N GLY A 250 25.96 -11.15 18.76
CA GLY A 250 26.10 -10.24 17.62
C GLY A 250 25.43 -10.70 16.32
N GLY A 251 24.63 -11.78 16.35
CA GLY A 251 23.91 -12.27 15.18
C GLY A 251 22.78 -11.34 14.73
N LYS A 252 22.80 -10.93 13.45
CA LYS A 252 21.64 -10.29 12.83
C LYS A 252 20.49 -11.28 12.73
N THR A 253 19.32 -10.86 13.21
CA THR A 253 18.11 -11.70 13.22
C THR A 253 17.40 -11.71 11.88
N TRP A 254 17.63 -10.67 11.09
CA TRP A 254 17.18 -10.54 9.72
C TRP A 254 18.35 -10.62 8.74
N THR A 255 18.09 -11.19 7.58
CA THR A 255 19.04 -11.25 6.46
C THR A 255 18.38 -10.67 5.23
N THR A 256 18.97 -9.61 4.68
CA THR A 256 18.56 -9.06 3.38
C THR A 256 18.88 -10.06 2.27
N ILE A 257 17.90 -10.31 1.40
CA ILE A 257 17.99 -11.27 0.31
C ILE A 257 18.28 -10.54 -1.00
N ASN A 258 19.30 -11.01 -1.72
CA ASN A 258 19.58 -10.59 -3.08
C ASN A 258 18.83 -11.51 -4.05
N VAL A 259 18.10 -10.93 -5.00
CA VAL A 259 17.37 -11.67 -6.04
C VAL A 259 18.28 -11.80 -7.26
N PRO A 260 18.84 -12.99 -7.57
CA PRO A 260 19.75 -13.15 -8.70
C PRO A 260 19.04 -12.87 -10.02
N GLY A 261 19.63 -12.02 -10.87
CA GLY A 261 19.01 -11.59 -12.13
C GLY A 261 17.74 -10.73 -11.97
N GLY A 262 17.37 -10.40 -10.72
CA GLY A 262 16.30 -9.48 -10.39
C GLY A 262 16.81 -8.07 -10.11
N PRO A 263 15.90 -7.14 -9.83
CA PRO A 263 16.28 -5.79 -9.42
C PRO A 263 17.03 -5.80 -8.08
N PRO A 264 18.04 -4.92 -7.91
CA PRO A 264 18.62 -4.69 -6.60
C PRO A 264 17.59 -3.98 -5.72
N ARG A 265 17.31 -4.52 -4.54
CA ARG A 265 16.44 -3.91 -3.51
C ARG A 265 15.07 -3.44 -4.05
N PRO A 266 14.23 -4.37 -4.54
CA PRO A 266 12.89 -4.02 -5.02
C PRO A 266 12.02 -3.50 -3.88
N ASN A 267 11.13 -2.55 -4.19
CA ASN A 267 10.02 -2.25 -3.31
C ASN A 267 9.02 -3.41 -3.38
N ILE A 268 8.83 -4.07 -2.25
CA ILE A 268 7.90 -5.19 -2.12
C ILE A 268 6.60 -4.69 -1.56
N ASP A 269 5.51 -5.16 -2.17
CA ASP A 269 4.18 -4.67 -1.87
C ASP A 269 3.31 -5.71 -1.18
N ASP A 270 3.38 -6.97 -1.60
CA ASP A 270 2.65 -8.08 -1.00
C ASP A 270 3.52 -9.34 -1.08
N ILE A 271 3.32 -10.25 -0.13
CA ILE A 271 4.03 -11.53 -0.05
C ILE A 271 3.03 -12.66 0.20
N HIS A 272 2.98 -13.63 -0.70
CA HIS A 272 2.08 -14.77 -0.61
C HIS A 272 2.81 -16.10 -0.73
N GLU A 273 2.49 -17.06 0.14
CA GLU A 273 2.91 -18.45 -0.05
C GLU A 273 1.81 -19.24 -0.77
N ALA A 274 2.08 -19.61 -2.02
CA ALA A 274 1.18 -20.44 -2.80
C ALA A 274 1.09 -21.87 -2.27
N ARG A 275 0.02 -22.62 -2.57
CA ARG A 275 -0.19 -24.02 -2.10
C ARG A 275 0.94 -24.98 -2.48
N ASP A 276 1.62 -24.71 -3.59
CA ASP A 276 2.77 -25.48 -4.06
C ASP A 276 4.09 -25.19 -3.31
N GLY A 277 4.04 -24.33 -2.29
CA GLY A 277 5.20 -23.94 -1.49
C GLY A 277 6.05 -22.83 -2.09
N SER A 278 5.67 -22.28 -3.25
CA SER A 278 6.36 -21.11 -3.81
C SER A 278 5.97 -19.82 -3.08
N ILE A 279 6.96 -18.96 -2.86
CA ILE A 279 6.76 -17.63 -2.28
C ILE A 279 6.72 -16.62 -3.41
N TRP A 280 5.64 -15.85 -3.48
CA TRP A 280 5.42 -14.82 -4.48
C TRP A 280 5.55 -13.45 -3.84
N PHE A 281 6.15 -12.52 -4.56
CA PHE A 281 6.33 -11.14 -4.13
C PHE A 281 5.84 -10.22 -5.25
N THR A 282 4.90 -9.34 -4.92
CA THR A 282 4.51 -8.26 -5.83
C THR A 282 5.48 -7.10 -5.65
N THR A 283 5.68 -6.33 -6.73
CA THR A 283 6.63 -5.22 -6.73
C THR A 283 6.01 -3.99 -7.33
N MET A 284 6.45 -2.84 -6.83
CA MET A 284 5.93 -1.54 -7.28
C MET A 284 7.03 -0.50 -7.38
N VAL A 285 6.76 0.59 -8.10
CA VAL A 285 7.65 1.74 -8.23
C VAL A 285 6.84 3.02 -8.05
N PHE A 286 7.35 3.94 -7.24
CA PHE A 286 6.77 5.27 -7.01
C PHE A 286 7.60 6.34 -7.72
N GLY A 287 6.92 7.36 -8.24
CA GLY A 287 7.57 8.59 -8.69
C GLY A 287 7.95 8.65 -10.16
N GLY A 288 7.21 9.48 -10.90
CA GLY A 288 7.56 9.96 -12.23
C GLY A 288 6.31 10.20 -13.07
N ALA A 289 6.20 11.38 -13.68
CA ALA A 289 5.33 11.58 -14.84
C ALA A 289 5.86 10.70 -15.98
N VAL A 290 5.60 9.39 -15.94
CA VAL A 290 6.05 8.49 -16.98
C VAL A 290 4.99 7.43 -17.21
N THR A 291 4.34 7.61 -18.35
CA THR A 291 3.66 6.62 -19.18
C THR A 291 4.55 5.43 -19.59
N ALA A 292 5.51 5.01 -18.76
CA ALA A 292 6.35 3.84 -19.04
C ALA A 292 5.89 2.68 -18.15
N THR A 293 4.89 1.99 -18.68
CA THR A 293 4.20 0.81 -18.13
C THR A 293 5.11 -0.44 -18.04
N THR A 294 6.44 -0.22 -18.01
CA THR A 294 7.51 -1.22 -18.07
C THR A 294 8.60 -1.01 -17.01
N SER A 295 8.57 0.09 -16.24
CA SER A 295 9.63 0.42 -15.25
C SER A 295 9.53 -0.36 -13.94
N GLY A 296 8.36 -0.91 -13.60
CA GLY A 296 8.18 -1.75 -12.42
C GLY A 296 8.94 -3.09 -12.49
N HIS A 297 8.96 -3.82 -11.39
CA HIS A 297 9.66 -5.11 -11.33
C HIS A 297 8.78 -6.34 -11.59
N GLY A 298 7.48 -6.13 -11.75
CA GLY A 298 6.49 -7.18 -12.01
C GLY A 298 6.27 -8.06 -10.78
N VAL A 299 6.32 -9.37 -10.98
CA VAL A 299 6.13 -10.37 -9.91
C VAL A 299 7.37 -11.23 -9.79
N LEU A 300 7.83 -11.44 -8.55
CA LEU A 300 8.92 -12.36 -8.24
C LEU A 300 8.34 -13.63 -7.65
N ARG A 301 8.88 -14.79 -8.04
CA ARG A 301 8.54 -16.09 -7.48
C ARG A 301 9.81 -16.79 -7.02
N PHE A 302 9.83 -17.21 -5.77
CA PHE A 302 10.86 -18.07 -5.19
C PHE A 302 10.30 -19.48 -5.00
N GLN A 303 10.93 -20.46 -5.64
CA GLN A 303 10.54 -21.87 -5.52
C GLN A 303 11.79 -22.74 -5.59
N ASN A 304 11.96 -23.65 -4.62
CA ASN A 304 13.05 -24.63 -4.59
C ASN A 304 14.45 -23.99 -4.79
N GLY A 305 14.71 -22.87 -4.11
CA GLY A 305 15.99 -22.15 -4.23
C GLY A 305 16.15 -21.30 -5.49
N ARG A 306 15.17 -21.31 -6.39
CA ARG A 306 15.22 -20.59 -7.67
C ARG A 306 14.29 -19.38 -7.66
N TRP A 307 14.84 -18.24 -8.10
CA TRP A 307 14.08 -17.04 -8.39
C TRP A 307 13.62 -17.02 -9.85
N THR A 308 12.37 -16.64 -10.07
CA THR A 308 11.79 -16.36 -11.39
C THR A 308 11.13 -14.99 -11.33
N ARG A 309 11.31 -14.18 -12.37
CA ARG A 309 10.67 -12.87 -12.50
C ARG A 309 9.71 -12.89 -13.68
N TYR A 310 8.51 -12.35 -13.47
CA TYR A 310 7.51 -12.15 -14.50
C TYR A 310 7.27 -10.65 -14.68
N THR A 311 7.23 -10.21 -15.94
CA THR A 311 7.07 -8.82 -16.35
C THR A 311 6.08 -8.70 -17.51
N ALA A 312 5.90 -7.49 -18.03
CA ALA A 312 5.11 -7.25 -19.22
C ALA A 312 5.62 -8.01 -20.45
N ALA A 313 6.92 -8.30 -20.52
CA ALA A 313 7.49 -9.16 -21.57
C ALA A 313 6.99 -10.62 -21.47
N ASP A 314 6.55 -11.04 -20.29
CA ASP A 314 6.04 -12.38 -20.01
C ASP A 314 4.50 -12.47 -20.10
N GLY A 315 3.84 -11.36 -20.43
CA GLY A 315 2.39 -11.28 -20.63
C GLY A 315 1.61 -10.60 -19.49
N LEU A 316 2.29 -9.98 -18.52
CA LEU A 316 1.62 -9.04 -17.61
C LEU A 316 1.24 -7.76 -18.36
N GLU A 317 0.14 -7.13 -17.97
CA GLU A 317 -0.26 -5.87 -18.60
C GLU A 317 0.57 -4.67 -18.09
N GLY A 318 1.01 -4.75 -16.83
CA GLY A 318 1.84 -3.75 -16.17
C GLY A 318 2.87 -4.39 -15.23
N ASN A 319 3.91 -3.63 -14.92
CA ASN A 319 4.98 -4.08 -14.03
C ASN A 319 4.86 -3.55 -12.58
N THR A 320 3.82 -2.76 -12.28
CA THR A 320 3.50 -2.30 -10.93
C THR A 320 2.33 -3.10 -10.42
N ILE A 321 2.63 -4.07 -9.56
CA ILE A 321 1.68 -5.04 -9.03
C ILE A 321 1.48 -4.77 -7.56
N LEU A 322 0.22 -4.68 -7.17
CA LEU A 322 -0.14 -4.26 -5.82
C LEU A 322 -0.49 -5.43 -4.92
N GLU A 323 -1.47 -6.21 -5.35
CA GLU A 323 -2.00 -7.32 -4.54
C GLU A 323 -1.97 -8.62 -5.34
N LEU A 324 -1.80 -9.73 -4.61
CA LEU A 324 -1.85 -11.08 -5.15
C LEU A 324 -2.85 -11.94 -4.38
N LEU A 325 -3.60 -12.76 -5.11
CA LEU A 325 -4.52 -13.74 -4.56
C LEU A 325 -4.32 -15.10 -5.22
N GLU A 326 -4.16 -16.16 -4.41
CA GLU A 326 -4.35 -17.53 -4.91
C GLU A 326 -5.82 -17.94 -4.73
N SER A 327 -6.53 -18.15 -5.84
CA SER A 327 -7.92 -18.63 -5.79
C SER A 327 -7.99 -20.11 -5.43
N ARG A 328 -9.18 -20.57 -5.02
CA ARG A 328 -9.43 -21.97 -4.61
C ARG A 328 -9.08 -23.02 -5.67
N ASP A 329 -9.12 -22.64 -6.94
CA ASP A 329 -8.73 -23.47 -8.08
C ASP A 329 -7.21 -23.55 -8.31
N GLY A 330 -6.41 -22.84 -7.51
CA GLY A 330 -4.96 -22.78 -7.61
C GLY A 330 -4.42 -21.73 -8.59
N SER A 331 -5.28 -20.91 -9.21
CA SER A 331 -4.82 -19.80 -10.05
C SER A 331 -4.24 -18.67 -9.20
N ILE A 332 -3.19 -18.02 -9.69
CA ILE A 332 -2.65 -16.81 -9.05
C ILE A 332 -3.18 -15.59 -9.79
N TRP A 333 -3.90 -14.74 -9.09
CA TRP A 333 -4.42 -13.48 -9.59
C TRP A 333 -3.59 -12.32 -9.06
N VAL A 334 -3.37 -11.31 -9.89
CA VAL A 334 -2.65 -10.10 -9.51
C VAL A 334 -3.38 -8.86 -9.98
N ALA A 335 -3.48 -7.87 -9.10
CA ALA A 335 -4.02 -6.54 -9.40
C ALA A 335 -2.88 -5.59 -9.78
N SER A 336 -2.97 -4.98 -10.96
CA SER A 336 -1.97 -4.02 -11.47
C SER A 336 -2.45 -2.59 -11.28
N TRP A 337 -1.53 -1.69 -10.91
CA TRP A 337 -1.84 -0.27 -10.72
C TRP A 337 -2.31 0.40 -12.01
N ASP A 338 -1.70 0.11 -13.16
CA ASP A 338 -1.91 0.91 -14.37
C ASP A 338 -2.93 0.33 -15.35
N LYS A 339 -3.19 -0.99 -15.35
CA LYS A 339 -3.87 -1.62 -16.50
C LYS A 339 -4.68 -2.91 -16.24
N GLY A 340 -5.28 -3.09 -15.07
CA GLY A 340 -6.27 -4.15 -14.87
C GLY A 340 -5.76 -5.34 -14.05
N ILE A 341 -6.29 -6.52 -14.35
CA ILE A 341 -6.11 -7.73 -13.54
C ILE A 341 -5.48 -8.82 -14.40
N ASN A 342 -4.51 -9.56 -13.86
CA ASN A 342 -3.86 -10.67 -14.57
C ASN A 342 -4.06 -11.97 -13.78
N ARG A 343 -4.26 -13.08 -14.48
CA ARG A 343 -4.32 -14.45 -13.94
C ARG A 343 -3.16 -15.26 -14.49
N PHE A 344 -2.41 -15.86 -13.60
CA PHE A 344 -1.40 -16.86 -13.90
C PHE A 344 -2.05 -18.25 -13.96
N ASP A 345 -1.84 -18.93 -15.08
CA ASP A 345 -2.20 -20.33 -15.23
C ASP A 345 -0.94 -21.21 -15.11
N PRO A 346 -0.76 -21.94 -13.99
CA PRO A 346 0.40 -22.79 -13.79
C PRO A 346 0.44 -24.00 -14.73
N SER A 347 -0.69 -24.37 -15.35
CA SER A 347 -0.81 -25.54 -16.23
C SER A 347 -0.27 -25.28 -17.64
N THR A 348 -0.10 -24.01 -18.04
CA THR A 348 0.42 -23.65 -19.35
C THR A 348 1.96 -23.64 -19.39
N GLY A 349 2.54 -24.51 -20.22
CA GLY A 349 3.99 -24.68 -20.32
C GLY A 349 4.73 -23.43 -20.82
N SER A 350 6.00 -23.26 -20.44
CA SER A 350 6.90 -22.16 -20.87
C SER A 350 7.36 -22.26 -22.34
N GLY A 351 6.65 -23.01 -23.18
CA GLY A 351 6.98 -23.16 -24.59
C GLY A 351 6.72 -21.87 -25.39
N ARG A 352 7.41 -21.70 -26.51
CA ARG A 352 7.16 -20.58 -27.45
C ARG A 352 5.68 -20.57 -27.84
N GLY A 353 4.94 -19.56 -27.36
CA GLY A 353 3.52 -19.34 -27.65
C GLY A 353 2.56 -19.59 -26.48
N GLY A 354 3.00 -20.21 -25.38
CA GLY A 354 2.19 -20.37 -24.18
C GLY A 354 2.20 -19.09 -23.33
N ARG A 355 1.12 -18.30 -23.36
CA ARG A 355 0.96 -17.18 -22.42
C ARG A 355 0.57 -17.75 -21.05
N ARG A 356 1.50 -17.67 -20.09
CA ARG A 356 1.23 -18.03 -18.69
C ARG A 356 0.29 -17.06 -17.99
N TRP A 357 0.25 -15.83 -18.48
CA TRP A 357 -0.61 -14.77 -17.96
C TRP A 357 -1.76 -14.52 -18.93
N ARG A 358 -2.98 -14.57 -18.40
CA ARG A 358 -4.18 -14.04 -19.02
C ARG A 358 -4.48 -12.68 -18.40
N THR A 359 -4.60 -11.66 -19.24
CA THR A 359 -4.96 -10.30 -18.83
C THR A 359 -6.43 -10.03 -19.04
N TYR A 360 -7.04 -9.33 -18.09
CA TYR A 360 -8.38 -8.78 -18.19
C TYR A 360 -8.30 -7.27 -18.30
N THR A 361 -9.06 -6.72 -19.25
CA THR A 361 -9.07 -5.31 -19.62
C THR A 361 -10.50 -4.81 -19.79
N ALA A 362 -10.67 -3.62 -20.36
CA ALA A 362 -11.99 -3.11 -20.74
C ALA A 362 -12.74 -3.98 -21.75
N ARG A 363 -12.03 -4.77 -22.56
CA ARG A 363 -12.65 -5.75 -23.45
C ARG A 363 -13.33 -6.90 -22.69
N ASP A 364 -12.87 -7.15 -21.48
CA ASP A 364 -13.37 -8.21 -20.60
C ASP A 364 -14.36 -7.66 -19.55
N GLY A 365 -14.75 -6.39 -19.65
CA GLY A 365 -15.73 -5.74 -18.78
C GLY A 365 -15.15 -4.94 -17.60
N LEU A 366 -13.82 -4.84 -17.48
CA LEU A 366 -13.21 -3.94 -16.51
C LEU A 366 -13.36 -2.46 -16.94
N PRO A 367 -13.43 -1.51 -16.02
CA PRO A 367 -13.42 -0.10 -16.36
C PRO A 367 -12.04 0.33 -16.90
N GLU A 368 -12.05 1.23 -17.90
CA GLU A 368 -10.81 1.87 -18.37
C GLU A 368 -10.21 2.79 -17.30
N LYS A 369 -8.87 2.83 -17.25
CA LYS A 369 -8.09 3.77 -16.40
C LYS A 369 -8.39 3.68 -14.90
N VAL A 370 -8.70 2.49 -14.41
CA VAL A 370 -8.87 2.22 -12.97
C VAL A 370 -7.64 1.51 -12.43
N GLN A 371 -7.15 2.02 -11.31
CA GLN A 371 -6.09 1.41 -10.53
C GLN A 371 -6.72 0.34 -9.64
N PHE A 372 -6.38 -0.93 -9.84
CA PHE A 372 -6.85 -2.00 -8.98
C PHE A 372 -5.86 -2.21 -7.84
N CYS A 373 -6.38 -2.15 -6.62
CA CYS A 373 -5.60 -2.22 -5.38
C CYS A 373 -5.94 -3.41 -4.51
N SER A 374 -7.03 -4.13 -4.79
CA SER A 374 -7.30 -5.38 -4.09
C SER A 374 -7.96 -6.43 -4.96
N ILE A 375 -7.78 -7.69 -4.58
CA ILE A 375 -8.43 -8.83 -5.21
C ILE A 375 -8.68 -9.93 -4.17
N TRP A 376 -9.93 -10.36 -4.03
CA TRP A 376 -10.30 -11.40 -3.06
C TRP A 376 -11.32 -12.37 -3.64
N GLN A 377 -11.40 -13.55 -3.01
CA GLN A 377 -12.43 -14.54 -3.31
C GLN A 377 -13.41 -14.62 -2.14
N ALA A 378 -14.68 -14.34 -2.42
CA ALA A 378 -15.76 -14.44 -1.44
C ALA A 378 -16.07 -15.91 -1.09
N ALA A 379 -16.86 -16.11 -0.02
CA ALA A 379 -17.17 -17.43 0.51
C ALA A 379 -17.86 -18.35 -0.51
N ASP A 380 -18.71 -17.78 -1.36
CA ASP A 380 -19.41 -18.43 -2.48
C ASP A 380 -18.49 -18.80 -3.66
N GLY A 381 -17.21 -18.41 -3.62
CA GLY A 381 -16.23 -18.64 -4.68
C GLY A 381 -16.14 -17.51 -5.71
N THR A 382 -16.98 -16.49 -5.61
CA THR A 382 -16.97 -15.32 -6.48
C THR A 382 -15.68 -14.53 -6.30
N LEU A 383 -15.03 -14.16 -7.40
CA LEU A 383 -13.86 -13.29 -7.37
C LEU A 383 -14.28 -11.83 -7.50
N TRP A 384 -13.64 -10.98 -6.70
CA TRP A 384 -13.89 -9.56 -6.67
C TRP A 384 -12.58 -8.79 -6.68
N ALA A 385 -12.64 -7.56 -7.19
CA ALA A 385 -11.51 -6.65 -7.21
C ALA A 385 -11.94 -5.24 -6.79
N GLY A 386 -11.14 -4.63 -5.93
CA GLY A 386 -11.32 -3.26 -5.46
C GLY A 386 -10.39 -2.33 -6.23
N GLY A 387 -10.93 -1.21 -6.67
CA GLY A 387 -10.21 -0.19 -7.41
C GLY A 387 -10.22 1.16 -6.71
N GLY A 388 -9.46 2.09 -7.27
CA GLY A 388 -9.49 3.50 -6.88
C GLY A 388 -10.86 4.15 -7.11
N SER A 389 -11.13 5.21 -6.34
CA SER A 389 -12.39 5.95 -6.33
C SER A 389 -13.63 5.13 -5.95
N GLY A 390 -13.49 4.16 -5.03
CA GLY A 390 -14.61 3.36 -4.52
C GLY A 390 -15.14 2.32 -5.52
N ARG A 391 -14.42 2.06 -6.61
CA ARG A 391 -14.87 1.13 -7.65
C ARG A 391 -14.74 -0.30 -7.20
N LEU A 392 -15.77 -1.09 -7.51
CA LEU A 392 -15.83 -2.51 -7.21
C LEU A 392 -16.03 -3.27 -8.52
N CYS A 393 -15.38 -4.41 -8.68
CA CYS A 393 -15.56 -5.28 -9.83
C CYS A 393 -15.77 -6.72 -9.37
N ARG A 394 -16.67 -7.47 -10.03
CA ARG A 394 -16.94 -8.89 -9.78
C ARG A 394 -16.67 -9.70 -11.05
N LEU A 395 -15.98 -10.82 -10.92
CA LEU A 395 -15.86 -11.79 -11.99
C LEU A 395 -17.07 -12.72 -11.99
N ASP A 396 -17.74 -12.84 -13.13
CA ASP A 396 -18.76 -13.86 -13.35
C ASP A 396 -18.11 -15.07 -14.06
N PRO A 397 -18.02 -16.23 -13.37
CA PRO A 397 -17.48 -17.43 -13.97
C PRO A 397 -18.46 -18.11 -14.94
N SER A 398 -19.76 -17.79 -14.88
CA SER A 398 -20.83 -18.46 -15.62
C SER A 398 -21.13 -17.86 -16.99
N ALA A 399 -20.62 -16.66 -17.29
CA ALA A 399 -20.79 -15.98 -18.58
C ALA A 399 -20.10 -16.68 -19.79
N GLY A 400 -19.55 -17.89 -19.60
CA GLY A 400 -18.57 -18.51 -20.49
C GLY A 400 -18.99 -19.76 -21.26
N SER A 401 -20.25 -19.97 -21.63
CA SER A 401 -20.62 -21.09 -22.52
C SER A 401 -20.32 -20.82 -24.01
N GLY A 402 -19.60 -19.75 -24.35
CA GLY A 402 -19.18 -19.39 -25.71
C GLY A 402 -17.74 -18.87 -25.78
N ARG A 403 -17.25 -18.52 -26.98
CA ARG A 403 -15.84 -18.11 -27.30
C ARG A 403 -15.30 -16.86 -26.56
N GLY A 404 -15.90 -16.42 -25.46
CA GLY A 404 -15.49 -15.27 -24.64
C GLY A 404 -15.57 -15.55 -23.14
N GLY A 405 -14.94 -16.65 -22.69
CA GLY A 405 -14.97 -17.11 -21.29
C GLY A 405 -14.49 -16.07 -20.28
N GLU A 406 -15.14 -16.00 -19.12
CA GLU A 406 -14.83 -15.11 -17.97
C GLU A 406 -15.00 -13.59 -18.26
N ARG A 407 -16.00 -12.96 -17.64
CA ARG A 407 -16.31 -11.52 -17.80
C ARG A 407 -16.40 -10.80 -16.45
N TRP A 408 -15.83 -9.61 -16.37
CA TRP A 408 -15.94 -8.73 -15.21
C TRP A 408 -17.15 -7.80 -15.32
N TYR A 409 -17.78 -7.57 -14.18
CA TYR A 409 -18.84 -6.60 -13.98
C TYR A 409 -18.34 -5.51 -13.05
N ALA A 410 -18.42 -4.27 -13.48
CA ALA A 410 -17.95 -3.11 -12.73
C ALA A 410 -19.14 -2.35 -12.15
N TYR A 411 -19.07 -2.06 -10.85
CA TYR A 411 -20.05 -1.25 -10.15
C TYR A 411 -19.56 0.19 -10.06
N ALA A 412 -20.46 1.12 -10.30
CA ALA A 412 -20.22 2.54 -10.11
C ALA A 412 -20.13 2.86 -8.60
N PRO A 413 -19.36 3.88 -8.19
CA PRO A 413 -19.24 4.24 -6.77
C PRO A 413 -20.58 4.56 -6.10
N GLU A 414 -21.55 5.06 -6.86
CA GLU A 414 -22.91 5.36 -6.37
C GLU A 414 -23.70 4.09 -6.01
N GLU A 415 -23.34 2.95 -6.59
CA GLU A 415 -23.94 1.64 -6.30
C GLU A 415 -23.37 1.00 -5.03
N VAL A 416 -22.21 1.47 -4.56
CA VAL A 416 -21.54 0.99 -3.34
C VAL A 416 -21.07 2.16 -2.46
N PRO A 417 -22.00 3.02 -1.96
CA PRO A 417 -21.67 4.30 -1.34
C PRO A 417 -20.85 4.18 -0.03
N GLN A 418 -20.75 2.98 0.54
CA GLN A 418 -19.96 2.67 1.73
C GLN A 418 -18.45 2.58 1.43
N LEU A 419 -18.06 2.56 0.16
CA LEU A 419 -16.68 2.48 -0.31
C LEU A 419 -16.24 3.82 -0.90
N SER A 420 -15.05 4.27 -0.51
CA SER A 420 -14.43 5.51 -0.98
C SER A 420 -12.92 5.30 -1.15
N GLY A 421 -12.29 6.12 -2.00
CA GLY A 421 -10.84 6.05 -2.22
C GLY A 421 -10.38 4.71 -2.81
N TYR A 422 -9.24 4.19 -2.34
CA TYR A 422 -8.76 2.87 -2.73
C TYR A 422 -9.42 1.81 -1.86
N VAL A 423 -10.13 0.88 -2.48
CA VAL A 423 -10.81 -0.22 -1.79
C VAL A 423 -9.80 -1.33 -1.49
N LEU A 424 -9.38 -1.41 -0.24
CA LEU A 424 -8.64 -2.56 0.30
C LEU A 424 -9.64 -3.59 0.82
N SER A 425 -9.33 -4.87 0.73
CA SER A 425 -10.22 -5.93 1.25
C SER A 425 -9.46 -6.96 2.05
N GLN A 426 -10.03 -7.44 3.16
CA GLN A 426 -9.56 -8.61 3.89
C GLN A 426 -10.73 -9.54 4.17
N THR A 427 -10.57 -10.84 3.91
CA THR A 427 -11.57 -11.84 4.31
C THR A 427 -11.17 -12.49 5.62
N THR A 428 -12.09 -12.53 6.57
CA THR A 428 -11.92 -13.20 7.87
C THR A 428 -12.37 -14.66 7.80
N ARG A 429 -12.05 -15.46 8.82
CA ARG A 429 -12.34 -16.91 8.88
C ARG A 429 -13.82 -17.25 8.78
N ASN A 430 -14.70 -16.39 9.28
CA ASN A 430 -16.15 -16.58 9.18
C ASN A 430 -16.72 -16.13 7.81
N GLY A 431 -15.86 -15.71 6.88
CA GLY A 431 -16.27 -15.25 5.55
C GLY A 431 -16.65 -13.77 5.47
N MET A 432 -16.63 -13.03 6.60
CA MET A 432 -16.86 -11.58 6.59
C MET A 432 -15.74 -10.89 5.82
N VAL A 433 -16.12 -10.02 4.90
CA VAL A 433 -15.19 -9.19 4.12
C VAL A 433 -15.13 -7.81 4.74
N TRP A 434 -13.93 -7.38 5.10
CA TRP A 434 -13.65 -6.03 5.57
C TRP A 434 -13.07 -5.21 4.44
N PHE A 435 -13.52 -3.97 4.36
CA PHE A 435 -13.10 -2.97 3.41
C PHE A 435 -12.55 -1.76 4.13
N CYS A 436 -11.48 -1.18 3.62
CA CYS A 436 -11.03 0.13 4.07
C CYS A 436 -10.61 1.01 2.89
N GLY A 437 -10.85 2.31 3.05
CA GLY A 437 -10.53 3.35 2.07
C GLY A 437 -9.24 4.06 2.44
N TRP A 438 -8.33 4.24 1.49
CA TRP A 438 -7.16 5.09 1.70
C TRP A 438 -7.56 6.54 1.99
N GLY A 439 -7.01 7.10 3.07
CA GLY A 439 -7.15 8.52 3.42
C GLY A 439 -8.37 8.85 4.27
N GLU A 440 -9.28 7.90 4.48
CA GLU A 440 -10.44 8.07 5.36
C GLU A 440 -10.30 7.18 6.60
N ALA A 441 -10.64 7.71 7.77
CA ALA A 441 -10.77 6.92 9.00
C ALA A 441 -12.10 6.15 8.94
N ARG A 442 -12.19 5.20 8.00
CA ARG A 442 -13.36 4.37 7.74
C ARG A 442 -12.95 2.95 7.42
N ALA A 443 -13.63 2.01 8.07
CA ALA A 443 -13.65 0.62 7.68
C ALA A 443 -15.11 0.16 7.60
N SER A 444 -15.43 -0.67 6.63
CA SER A 444 -16.76 -1.21 6.43
C SER A 444 -16.64 -2.73 6.35
N ARG A 445 -17.52 -3.48 7.01
CA ARG A 445 -17.56 -4.94 6.83
C ARG A 445 -18.88 -5.39 6.26
N PHE A 446 -18.85 -6.52 5.57
CA PHE A 446 -19.98 -7.16 4.95
C PHE A 446 -20.00 -8.66 5.28
N ASP A 447 -21.18 -9.14 5.69
CA ASP A 447 -21.48 -10.54 5.94
C ASP A 447 -22.15 -11.21 4.73
N PRO A 448 -21.43 -12.06 3.96
CA PRO A 448 -22.00 -12.76 2.82
C PRO A 448 -23.01 -13.86 3.17
N GLN A 449 -23.12 -14.25 4.44
CA GLN A 449 -24.05 -15.28 4.86
C GLN A 449 -25.36 -14.68 5.38
N GLY A 450 -25.37 -13.39 5.76
CA GLY A 450 -26.55 -12.72 6.33
C GLY A 450 -27.06 -13.35 7.64
N ILE A 451 -26.26 -14.24 8.25
CA ILE A 451 -26.63 -14.95 9.49
C ILE A 451 -26.07 -14.15 10.65
N TRP A 452 -26.94 -13.36 11.28
CA TRP A 452 -26.69 -12.85 12.62
C TRP A 452 -26.43 -14.03 13.55
N THR A 453 -25.22 -14.13 14.10
CA THR A 453 -25.06 -14.75 15.42
C THR A 453 -25.17 -13.63 16.43
N VAL A 454 -26.29 -13.65 17.17
CA VAL A 454 -26.64 -12.70 18.24
C VAL A 454 -25.71 -12.88 19.44
#